data_AF-A0AAD9SKA9-F1
#
_entry.id   AF-A0AAD9SKA9-F1
#
_cell.length_a   1.000
_cell.length_b   1.000
_cell.length_c   1.000
_cell.angle_alpha   90.00
_cell.angle_beta   90.00
_cell.angle_gamma   90.00
#
_symmetry.space_group_name_H-M   'P 1'
#
loop_
_entity.id
_entity.type
_entity.pdbx_description
1 polymer ?
#
loop_
_entity_poly.entity_id
_entity_poly.type
_entity_poly.pdbx_seq_one_letter_code
_entity_poly.pdbx_strand_id
1 'polypeptide(L)'
;MRSALFTTVLALAAPLASAATVPRDVKEVEARDTTVPVSYATAYLDISLKIADFGCSAAPNSSIVKNYEYFVDVLEDYYSIIATPWAADDKTACGQCVEVTYTNAAGEKRKVYGVTVDSTGGYFNFDQAGFAGLDGRGSFDAGTLQATAKTVDLEKCRRARQ
;
A
#
# COMPACT_ATOMS: atom_id res chain seq x y z
N MET A 1 34.97 8.71 80.05
CA MET A 1 33.52 8.49 80.27
C MET A 1 32.77 8.89 79.00
N ARG A 2 31.97 7.98 78.42
CA ARG A 2 30.94 8.14 77.37
C ARG A 2 31.43 8.56 75.98
N SER A 3 31.54 7.68 74.97
CA SER A 3 30.51 6.97 74.18
C SER A 3 29.49 7.88 73.46
N ALA A 4 29.59 7.93 72.13
CA ALA A 4 28.50 8.18 71.17
C ALA A 4 28.99 7.68 69.78
N LEU A 5 28.60 6.48 69.34
CA LEU A 5 27.38 6.12 68.60
C LEU A 5 27.43 6.40 67.09
N PHE A 6 27.75 5.33 66.37
CA PHE A 6 27.35 4.90 65.03
C PHE A 6 26.20 5.68 64.36
N THR A 7 26.37 5.98 63.06
CA THR A 7 25.31 5.69 62.07
C THR A 7 25.92 5.51 60.68
N THR A 8 26.13 4.25 60.27
CA THR A 8 26.53 3.87 58.91
C THR A 8 25.26 3.69 58.09
N VAL A 9 25.01 4.56 57.10
CA VAL A 9 23.89 4.40 56.16
C VAL A 9 24.31 3.42 55.07
N LEU A 10 23.79 2.20 55.13
CA LEU A 10 23.94 1.17 54.11
C LEU A 10 22.93 1.46 52.99
N ALA A 11 23.37 2.05 51.89
CA ALA A 11 22.54 2.23 50.70
C ALA A 11 22.42 0.89 49.94
N LEU A 12 21.25 0.25 50.00
CA LEU A 12 20.92 -0.88 49.13
C LEU A 12 20.76 -0.37 47.69
N ALA A 13 21.77 -0.62 46.85
CA ALA A 13 21.61 -0.54 45.40
C ALA A 13 20.88 -1.80 44.92
N ALA A 14 19.60 -1.65 44.57
CA ALA A 14 18.85 -2.69 43.86
C ALA A 14 19.29 -2.69 42.38
N PRO A 15 19.66 -3.85 41.80
CA PRO A 15 19.92 -3.93 40.37
C PRO A 15 18.59 -3.84 39.60
N LEU A 16 18.48 -2.81 38.77
CA LEU A 16 17.45 -2.70 37.74
C LEU A 16 17.60 -3.88 36.78
N ALA A 17 16.76 -4.89 36.95
CA ALA A 17 16.59 -5.95 35.97
C ALA A 17 16.09 -5.32 34.66
N SER A 18 16.99 -5.21 33.68
CA SER A 18 16.61 -4.88 32.31
C SER A 18 15.77 -6.04 31.78
N ALA A 19 14.47 -5.81 31.65
CA ALA A 19 13.59 -6.67 30.89
C ALA A 19 14.04 -6.61 29.41
N ALA A 20 14.84 -7.58 29.00
CA ALA A 20 15.15 -7.82 27.60
C ALA A 20 13.83 -8.17 26.89
N THR A 21 13.30 -7.19 26.16
CA THR A 21 12.20 -7.39 25.22
C THR A 21 12.69 -8.30 24.11
N VAL A 22 12.15 -9.51 24.06
CA VAL A 22 12.39 -10.45 22.95
C VAL A 22 11.89 -9.77 21.66
N PRO A 23 12.74 -9.59 20.64
CA PRO A 23 12.27 -9.05 19.36
C PRO A 23 11.26 -10.04 18.79
N ARG A 24 10.01 -9.58 18.60
CA ARG A 24 9.02 -10.30 17.81
C ARG A 24 9.52 -10.28 16.37
N ASP A 25 9.71 -11.45 15.76
CA ASP A 25 9.94 -11.60 14.32
C ASP A 25 8.78 -10.98 13.56
N VAL A 26 8.89 -9.70 13.24
CA VAL A 26 8.08 -9.08 12.21
C VAL A 26 8.64 -9.65 10.91
N LYS A 27 7.87 -10.53 10.25
CA LYS A 27 8.11 -10.86 8.84
C LYS A 27 8.07 -9.55 8.06
N GLU A 28 9.24 -8.97 7.85
CA GLU A 28 9.43 -7.89 6.90
C GLU A 28 8.99 -8.43 5.55
N VAL A 29 7.88 -7.90 5.02
CA VAL A 29 7.45 -8.19 3.67
C VAL A 29 8.55 -7.62 2.77
N GLU A 30 9.38 -8.51 2.24
CA GLU A 30 10.49 -8.16 1.36
C GLU A 30 9.92 -7.39 0.16
N ALA A 31 10.01 -6.06 0.20
CA ALA A 31 9.45 -5.20 -0.82
C ALA A 31 10.27 -5.36 -2.11
N ARG A 32 9.75 -6.15 -3.06
CA ARG A 32 10.34 -6.27 -4.39
C ARG A 32 9.97 -5.03 -5.21
N ASP A 33 10.90 -4.10 -5.32
CA ASP A 33 10.84 -3.01 -6.28
C ASP A 33 10.99 -3.59 -7.70
N THR A 34 9.90 -3.66 -8.47
CA THR A 34 9.90 -4.22 -9.84
C THR A 34 9.62 -3.11 -10.85
N THR A 35 10.43 -3.01 -11.91
CA THR A 35 10.11 -2.12 -13.04
C THR A 35 8.95 -2.71 -13.84
N VAL A 36 7.88 -1.92 -14.00
CA VAL A 36 6.62 -2.35 -14.60
C VAL A 36 6.09 -1.31 -15.59
N PRO A 37 5.42 -1.73 -16.67
CA PRO A 37 4.70 -0.82 -17.55
C PRO A 37 3.38 -0.42 -16.90
N VAL A 38 3.13 0.89 -16.84
CA VAL A 38 1.94 1.49 -16.24
C VAL A 38 1.17 2.25 -17.31
N SER A 39 -0.14 2.08 -17.35
CA SER A 39 -1.06 2.86 -18.17
C SER A 39 -2.34 3.15 -17.39
N TYR A 40 -3.37 3.61 -18.09
CA TYR A 40 -4.71 3.79 -17.54
C TYR A 40 -5.69 2.84 -18.24
N ALA A 41 -6.75 2.45 -17.54
CA ALA A 41 -7.86 1.70 -18.15
C ALA A 41 -9.07 2.63 -18.37
N THR A 42 -9.54 2.74 -19.60
CA THR A 42 -10.76 3.50 -19.94
C THR A 42 -12.01 2.93 -19.28
N ALA A 43 -12.03 1.62 -18.96
CA ALA A 43 -13.13 0.99 -18.24
C ALA A 43 -13.39 1.66 -16.87
N TYR A 44 -12.35 2.19 -16.22
CA TYR A 44 -12.47 2.86 -14.91
C TYR A 44 -13.00 4.29 -14.98
N LEU A 45 -13.33 4.78 -16.18
CA LEU A 45 -14.11 6.02 -16.32
C LEU A 45 -15.58 5.81 -15.92
N ASP A 46 -16.08 4.57 -16.05
CA ASP A 46 -17.39 4.19 -15.54
C ASP A 46 -17.26 3.58 -14.14
N ILE A 47 -17.33 4.44 -13.13
CA ILE A 47 -17.25 4.03 -11.72
C ILE A 47 -18.48 3.25 -11.23
N SER A 48 -19.53 3.15 -12.05
CA SER A 48 -20.74 2.37 -11.73
C SER A 48 -20.64 0.90 -12.09
N LEU A 49 -19.49 0.47 -12.65
CA LEU A 49 -19.23 -0.94 -12.93
C LEU A 49 -18.99 -1.74 -11.64
N LYS A 50 -19.40 -3.01 -11.67
CA LYS A 50 -19.28 -3.92 -10.53
C LYS A 50 -17.90 -4.55 -10.50
N ILE A 51 -17.32 -4.64 -9.32
CA ILE A 51 -16.04 -5.34 -9.09
C ILE A 51 -16.13 -6.82 -9.50
N ALA A 52 -17.33 -7.41 -9.36
CA ALA A 52 -17.61 -8.79 -9.73
C ALA A 52 -17.44 -9.09 -11.24
N ASP A 53 -17.43 -8.07 -12.10
CA ASP A 53 -17.25 -8.25 -13.55
C ASP A 53 -15.77 -8.28 -13.95
N PHE A 54 -14.86 -8.08 -13.00
CA PHE A 54 -13.42 -7.94 -13.22
C PHE A 54 -12.63 -9.11 -12.64
N GLY A 55 -11.34 -9.14 -12.92
CA GLY A 55 -10.43 -10.25 -12.62
C GLY A 55 -10.25 -10.57 -11.14
N CYS A 56 -10.64 -9.69 -10.23
CA CYS A 56 -10.65 -9.98 -8.78
C CYS A 56 -11.94 -10.64 -8.28
N SER A 57 -12.96 -10.82 -9.10
CA SER A 57 -14.18 -11.56 -8.73
C SER A 57 -13.92 -12.97 -8.21
N ALA A 58 -12.88 -13.64 -8.74
CA ALA A 58 -12.44 -14.97 -8.32
C ALA A 58 -11.66 -14.97 -6.98
N ALA A 59 -11.49 -13.82 -6.33
CA ALA A 59 -10.86 -13.66 -5.03
C ALA A 59 -11.91 -13.35 -3.93
N PRO A 60 -12.87 -14.25 -3.64
CA PRO A 60 -14.00 -13.96 -2.75
C PRO A 60 -13.58 -13.63 -1.31
N ASN A 61 -12.33 -13.93 -0.94
CA ASN A 61 -11.77 -13.62 0.37
C ASN A 61 -11.10 -12.26 0.49
N SER A 62 -10.87 -11.57 -0.62
CA SER A 62 -10.31 -10.21 -0.65
C SER A 62 -11.21 -9.24 0.12
N SER A 63 -10.60 -8.32 0.86
CA SER A 63 -11.33 -7.23 1.52
C SER A 63 -12.10 -6.37 0.52
N ILE A 64 -11.61 -6.24 -0.71
CA ILE A 64 -12.30 -5.46 -1.74
C ILE A 64 -13.59 -6.14 -2.19
N VAL A 65 -13.53 -7.42 -2.55
CA VAL A 65 -14.69 -8.18 -3.03
C VAL A 65 -15.75 -8.37 -1.92
N LYS A 66 -15.32 -8.44 -0.65
CA LYS A 66 -16.22 -8.62 0.49
C LYS A 66 -17.01 -7.37 0.86
N ASN A 67 -16.41 -6.20 0.69
CA ASN A 67 -16.93 -4.96 1.29
C ASN A 67 -17.46 -3.95 0.27
N TYR A 68 -17.18 -4.13 -1.02
CA TYR A 68 -17.54 -3.18 -2.07
C TYR A 68 -18.21 -3.91 -3.23
N GLU A 69 -19.28 -3.33 -3.78
CA GLU A 69 -19.97 -3.87 -4.96
C GLU A 69 -19.49 -3.17 -6.23
N TYR A 70 -19.31 -1.85 -6.16
CA TYR A 70 -18.97 -0.98 -7.29
C TYR A 70 -17.61 -0.30 -7.11
N PHE A 71 -16.99 0.14 -8.20
CA PHE A 71 -15.76 0.93 -8.12
C PHE A 71 -15.94 2.25 -7.38
N VAL A 72 -17.10 2.89 -7.50
CA VAL A 72 -17.42 4.12 -6.76
C VAL A 72 -17.27 3.91 -5.25
N ASP A 73 -17.75 2.79 -4.70
CA ASP A 73 -17.67 2.51 -3.26
C ASP A 73 -16.21 2.37 -2.81
N VAL A 74 -15.35 1.77 -3.65
CA VAL A 74 -13.91 1.68 -3.38
C VAL A 74 -13.27 3.08 -3.37
N LEU A 75 -13.65 3.94 -4.30
CA LEU A 75 -13.11 5.30 -4.43
C LEU A 75 -13.59 6.27 -3.33
N GLU A 76 -14.63 5.91 -2.57
CA GLU A 76 -14.98 6.61 -1.33
C GLU A 76 -13.92 6.39 -0.23
N ASP A 77 -13.39 5.18 -0.11
CA ASP A 77 -12.44 4.79 0.93
C ASP A 77 -10.96 4.87 0.50
N TYR A 78 -10.67 4.79 -0.80
CA TYR A 78 -9.32 4.71 -1.36
C TYR A 78 -9.02 5.81 -2.38
N TYR A 79 -7.75 6.20 -2.51
CA TYR A 79 -7.35 7.28 -3.42
C TYR A 79 -7.53 6.94 -4.90
N SER A 80 -7.32 5.68 -5.25
CA SER A 80 -7.31 5.21 -6.64
C SER A 80 -7.42 3.67 -6.67
N ILE A 81 -7.92 3.16 -7.79
CA ILE A 81 -7.96 1.72 -8.11
C ILE A 81 -6.93 1.35 -9.18
N ILE A 82 -6.47 0.11 -9.14
CA ILE A 82 -5.49 -0.42 -10.10
C ILE A 82 -5.80 -1.86 -10.50
N ALA A 83 -5.58 -2.19 -11.77
CA ALA A 83 -5.48 -3.55 -12.26
C ALA A 83 -4.00 -3.96 -12.33
N THR A 84 -3.65 -5.16 -11.89
CA THR A 84 -2.23 -5.60 -11.87
C THR A 84 -2.03 -6.98 -12.50
N PRO A 85 -0.86 -7.25 -13.10
CA PRO A 85 -0.47 -8.61 -13.49
C PRO A 85 -0.30 -9.54 -12.29
N TRP A 86 0.04 -9.00 -11.12
CA TRP A 86 0.14 -9.78 -9.90
C TRP A 86 -1.18 -10.45 -9.53
N ALA A 87 -2.32 -9.77 -9.75
CA ALA A 87 -3.63 -10.38 -9.54
C ALA A 87 -4.03 -11.38 -10.64
N ALA A 88 -3.33 -11.41 -11.78
CA ALA A 88 -3.51 -12.47 -12.77
C ALA A 88 -2.74 -13.73 -12.33
N ASP A 89 -1.52 -13.55 -11.83
CA ASP A 89 -0.65 -14.62 -11.36
C ASP A 89 -1.11 -15.22 -10.03
N ASP A 90 -1.52 -14.37 -9.08
CA ASP A 90 -1.96 -14.76 -7.75
C ASP A 90 -3.13 -13.90 -7.26
N LYS A 91 -4.28 -14.54 -7.06
CA LYS A 91 -5.50 -13.88 -6.57
C LYS A 91 -5.39 -13.34 -5.15
N THR A 92 -4.34 -13.68 -4.38
CA THR A 92 -4.06 -13.02 -3.09
C THR A 92 -3.61 -11.56 -3.26
N ALA A 93 -3.23 -11.13 -4.47
CA ALA A 93 -2.92 -9.74 -4.77
C ALA A 93 -4.18 -8.85 -4.83
N CYS A 94 -5.37 -9.42 -4.99
CA CYS A 94 -6.62 -8.67 -4.98
C CYS A 94 -6.87 -8.01 -3.62
N GLY A 95 -7.07 -6.69 -3.62
CA GLY A 95 -7.23 -5.87 -2.42
C GLY A 95 -5.92 -5.43 -1.76
N GLN A 96 -4.76 -5.77 -2.33
CA GLN A 96 -3.48 -5.21 -1.88
C GLN A 96 -3.32 -3.76 -2.35
N CYS A 97 -2.63 -2.96 -1.54
CA CYS A 97 -2.23 -1.61 -1.91
C CYS A 97 -0.88 -1.66 -2.63
N VAL A 98 -0.82 -1.03 -3.79
CA VAL A 98 0.38 -0.94 -4.61
C VAL A 98 0.87 0.49 -4.65
N GLU A 99 2.12 0.70 -4.24
CA GLU A 99 2.85 1.95 -4.47
C GLU A 99 3.52 1.87 -5.84
N VAL A 100 3.25 2.85 -6.69
CA VAL A 100 3.90 3.01 -7.99
C VAL A 100 4.66 4.32 -8.02
N THR A 101 5.96 4.24 -8.32
CA THR A 101 6.87 5.38 -8.39
C THR A 101 7.40 5.56 -9.80
N TYR A 102 7.18 6.74 -10.38
CA TYR A 102 7.69 7.13 -11.70
C TYR A 102 8.71 8.25 -11.55
N THR A 103 9.83 8.15 -12.27
CA THR A 103 10.81 9.25 -12.40
C THR A 103 10.74 9.76 -13.83
N ASN A 104 10.38 11.04 -14.00
CA ASN A 104 10.29 11.62 -15.35
C ASN A 104 11.69 11.95 -15.91
N ALA A 105 11.74 12.37 -17.18
CA ALA A 105 13.00 12.72 -17.85
C ALA A 105 13.76 13.90 -17.19
N ALA A 106 13.07 14.73 -16.40
CA ALA A 106 13.67 15.82 -15.62
C ALA A 106 14.16 15.37 -14.23
N GLY A 107 14.03 14.08 -13.88
CA GLY A 107 14.43 13.52 -12.60
C GLY A 107 13.42 13.72 -11.47
N GLU A 108 12.24 14.28 -11.75
CA GLU A 108 11.18 14.44 -10.77
C GLU A 108 10.54 13.09 -10.46
N LYS A 109 10.47 12.74 -9.18
CA LYS A 109 9.85 11.51 -8.70
C LYS A 109 8.40 11.77 -8.29
N ARG A 110 7.48 10.99 -8.84
CA ARG A 110 6.08 10.96 -8.44
C ARG A 110 5.70 9.59 -7.95
N LYS A 111 4.80 9.58 -6.98
CA LYS A 111 4.34 8.38 -6.29
C LYS A 111 2.83 8.40 -6.20
N VAL A 112 2.21 7.28 -6.52
CA VAL A 112 0.77 7.06 -6.42
C VAL A 112 0.52 5.71 -5.75
N TYR A 113 -0.60 5.62 -5.04
CA TYR A 113 -1.07 4.41 -4.40
C TYR A 113 -2.39 3.98 -5.02
N GLY A 114 -2.52 2.70 -5.37
CA GLY A 114 -3.76 2.12 -5.90
C GLY A 114 -4.09 0.81 -5.21
N VAL A 115 -5.37 0.61 -4.89
CA VAL A 115 -5.84 -0.68 -4.39
C VAL A 115 -6.19 -1.60 -5.55
N THR A 116 -5.72 -2.85 -5.51
CA THR A 116 -5.88 -3.79 -6.62
C THR A 116 -7.32 -4.30 -6.68
N VAL A 117 -8.06 -3.96 -7.75
CA VAL A 117 -9.47 -4.34 -7.93
C VAL A 117 -9.71 -5.24 -9.16
N ASP A 118 -8.66 -5.47 -9.96
CA ASP A 118 -8.70 -6.23 -11.20
C ASP A 118 -7.33 -6.86 -11.50
N SER A 119 -7.29 -7.78 -12.46
CA SER A 119 -6.09 -8.40 -12.99
C SER A 119 -5.88 -8.09 -14.48
N THR A 120 -4.64 -7.94 -14.92
CA THR A 120 -4.30 -7.74 -16.34
C THR A 120 -3.22 -8.72 -16.79
N GLY A 121 -3.07 -8.93 -18.10
CA GLY A 121 -2.03 -9.80 -18.64
C GLY A 121 -0.62 -9.19 -18.74
N GLY A 122 -0.39 -7.95 -18.31
CA GLY A 122 0.97 -7.38 -18.42
C GLY A 122 1.18 -5.91 -18.05
N TYR A 123 0.12 -5.14 -17.82
CA TYR A 123 0.21 -3.72 -17.45
C TYR A 123 -0.39 -3.46 -16.08
N PHE A 124 0.18 -2.48 -15.39
CA PHE A 124 -0.46 -1.85 -14.25
C PHE A 124 -1.38 -0.77 -14.79
N ASN A 125 -2.69 -0.99 -14.75
CA ASN A 125 -3.65 -0.03 -15.27
C ASN A 125 -4.35 0.68 -14.13
N PHE A 126 -4.06 1.97 -13.96
CA PHE A 126 -4.75 2.80 -12.98
C PHE A 126 -6.08 3.33 -13.52
N ASP A 127 -6.93 3.80 -12.61
CA ASP A 127 -7.94 4.80 -12.97
C ASP A 127 -7.29 6.11 -13.43
N GLN A 128 -8.12 7.04 -13.91
CA GLN A 128 -7.65 8.33 -14.41
C GLN A 128 -6.90 9.13 -13.33
N ALA A 129 -7.39 9.14 -12.08
CA ALA A 129 -6.80 9.92 -11.00
C ALA A 129 -5.41 9.41 -10.63
N GLY A 130 -5.23 8.08 -10.55
CA GLY A 130 -3.97 7.45 -10.25
C GLY A 130 -2.94 7.66 -11.36
N PHE A 131 -3.34 7.49 -12.62
CA PHE A 131 -2.43 7.72 -13.74
C PHE A 131 -2.03 9.20 -13.86
N ALA A 132 -2.98 10.12 -13.71
CA ALA A 132 -2.73 11.56 -13.70
C ALA A 132 -1.78 12.00 -12.57
N GLY A 133 -1.91 11.40 -11.38
CA GLY A 133 -0.99 11.65 -10.27
C GLY A 133 0.45 11.21 -10.59
N LEU A 134 0.60 10.18 -11.42
CA LEU A 134 1.89 9.62 -11.80
C LEU A 134 2.53 10.43 -12.95
N ASP A 135 1.76 10.75 -13.99
CA ASP A 135 2.23 11.52 -15.15
C ASP A 135 2.39 13.03 -14.87
N GLY A 136 1.70 13.54 -13.84
CA GLY A 136 1.60 14.95 -13.41
C GLY A 136 1.14 15.94 -14.49
N ARG A 137 0.51 15.44 -15.56
CA ARG A 137 -0.03 16.20 -16.67
C ARG A 137 -1.55 16.07 -16.78
N GLY A 138 -2.15 15.11 -16.08
CA GLY A 138 -3.59 14.87 -16.16
C GLY A 138 -4.06 14.53 -17.58
N SER A 139 -3.15 14.10 -18.45
CA SER A 139 -3.38 13.84 -19.86
C SER A 139 -3.00 12.40 -20.18
N PHE A 140 -3.90 11.72 -20.88
CA PHE A 140 -3.71 10.35 -21.37
C PHE A 140 -2.60 10.22 -22.43
N ASP A 141 -2.05 11.33 -22.91
CA ASP A 141 -1.06 11.37 -24.00
C ASP A 141 0.29 10.72 -23.66
N ALA A 142 0.56 10.48 -22.37
CA ALA A 142 1.77 9.79 -21.94
C ALA A 142 1.79 8.31 -22.36
N GLY A 143 0.63 7.71 -22.68
CA GLY A 143 0.51 6.32 -23.11
C GLY A 143 0.93 5.33 -22.01
N THR A 144 2.16 4.83 -22.09
CA THR A 144 2.72 3.88 -21.13
C THR A 144 3.95 4.47 -20.45
N LEU A 145 3.97 4.45 -19.12
CA LEU A 145 5.11 4.84 -18.29
C LEU A 145 5.86 3.60 -17.81
N GLN A 146 7.19 3.66 -17.77
CA GLN A 146 7.99 2.66 -17.05
C GLN A 146 8.23 3.15 -15.63
N ALA A 147 7.63 2.47 -14.65
CA ALA A 147 7.67 2.85 -13.25
C ALA A 147 8.16 1.69 -12.38
N THR A 148 8.40 1.96 -11.10
CA THR A 148 8.68 0.92 -10.11
C THR A 148 7.43 0.68 -9.27
N ALA A 149 7.02 -0.57 -9.12
CA ALA A 149 5.89 -0.95 -8.28
C ALA A 149 6.32 -1.86 -7.13
N LYS A 150 5.65 -1.71 -5.98
CA LYS A 150 5.72 -2.63 -4.84
C LYS A 150 4.40 -2.67 -4.07
N THR A 151 4.14 -3.80 -3.40
CA THR A 151 3.06 -3.88 -2.41
C THR A 151 3.45 -3.12 -1.14
N VAL A 152 2.51 -2.38 -0.57
CA VAL A 152 2.65 -1.65 0.69
C VAL A 152 1.44 -1.89 1.60
N ASP A 153 1.50 -1.36 2.82
CA ASP A 153 0.38 -1.42 3.76
C ASP A 153 -0.89 -0.78 3.18
N LEU A 154 -2.05 -1.42 3.41
CA LEU A 154 -3.34 -1.00 2.85
C LEU A 154 -3.73 0.43 3.25
N GLU A 155 -3.32 0.89 4.44
CA GLU A 155 -3.59 2.25 4.92
C GLU A 155 -2.97 3.33 4.02
N LYS A 156 -1.91 3.02 3.28
CA LYS A 156 -1.31 3.96 2.31
C LYS A 156 -2.24 4.31 1.16
N CYS A 157 -3.14 3.39 0.79
CA CYS A 157 -4.13 3.62 -0.24
C CYS A 157 -5.39 4.32 0.28
N ARG A 158 -5.61 4.36 1.61
CA ARG A 158 -6.84 4.91 2.18
C ARG A 158 -6.88 6.43 2.13
N ARG A 159 -8.05 6.95 1.81
CA ARG A 159 -8.40 8.35 2.04
C ARG A 159 -8.65 8.57 3.53
N ALA A 160 -8.12 9.66 4.08
CA ALA A 160 -8.60 10.13 5.37
C ALA A 160 -10.08 10.50 5.19
N ARG A 161 -10.99 9.76 5.86
CA ARG A 161 -12.42 10.13 5.88
C ARG A 161 -12.51 11.55 6.49
N GLN A 162 -12.92 12.52 5.69
CA GLN A 162 -13.20 13.88 6.15
C GLN A 162 -14.53 13.93 6.89
#